data_AF-A0A9E4DZL3-F1
#
_entry.id   AF-A0A9E4DZL3-F1
#
_cell.length_a   1.000
_cell.length_b   1.000
_cell.length_c   1.000
_cell.angle_alpha   90.00
_cell.angle_beta   90.00
_cell.angle_gamma   90.00
#
_symmetry.space_group_name_H-M   'P 1'
#
loop_
_entity.id
_entity.type
_entity.pdbx_description
1 polymer ?
#
loop_
_entity_poly.entity_id
_entity_poly.type
_entity_poly.pdbx_seq_one_letter_code
_entity_poly.pdbx_strand_id
1 'polypeptide(L)'
;MKTQDYSRHIRYPPFWTVWGPLALGLLVSAYFGVRTILGFTVENLAFTILALLVAFLVPQSRRHALPVQDRVIRLEERLRLKALLPDVPASRIDEIPTKQLIALRFASDGEVGELVERVLAGDLVTQREIKQAVREWRPDHERV
;
A
#
# COMPACT_ATOMS: atom_id res chain seq x y z
N MET A 1 -9.20 18.97 -9.66
CA MET A 1 -8.91 17.90 -8.67
C MET A 1 -8.70 18.57 -7.32
N LYS A 2 -9.17 17.99 -6.20
CA LYS A 2 -8.94 18.60 -4.87
C LYS A 2 -7.47 18.45 -4.49
N THR A 3 -6.87 19.51 -3.97
CA THR A 3 -5.51 19.51 -3.42
C THR A 3 -5.42 18.49 -2.29
N GLN A 4 -4.41 17.61 -2.33
CA GLN A 4 -4.14 16.67 -1.23
C GLN A 4 -3.35 17.37 -0.13
N ASP A 5 -3.62 17.01 1.12
CA ASP A 5 -2.95 17.49 2.32
C ASP A 5 -2.75 16.32 3.31
N TYR A 6 -2.06 16.58 4.43
CA TYR A 6 -1.84 15.57 5.46
C TYR A 6 -3.13 14.90 5.95
N SER A 7 -4.25 15.63 5.99
CA SER A 7 -5.54 15.09 6.45
C SER A 7 -6.27 14.28 5.38
N ARG A 8 -5.97 14.48 4.09
CA ARG A 8 -6.73 13.93 2.95
C ARG A 8 -5.94 13.00 2.03
N HIS A 9 -4.70 12.69 2.36
CA HIS A 9 -3.84 11.82 1.54
C HIS A 9 -4.15 10.31 1.62
N ILE A 10 -4.85 9.86 2.67
CA ILE A 10 -5.15 8.43 2.84
C ILE A 10 -6.35 8.06 1.96
N ARG A 11 -6.12 7.19 0.99
CA ARG A 11 -7.17 6.59 0.18
C ARG A 11 -7.34 5.12 0.61
N TYR A 12 -8.55 4.75 1.00
CA TYR A 12 -8.88 3.36 1.26
C TYR A 12 -9.44 2.75 -0.03
N PRO A 13 -8.99 1.56 -0.44
CA PRO A 13 -9.66 0.85 -1.51
C PRO A 13 -11.10 0.57 -1.06
N PRO A 14 -12.08 0.59 -1.97
CA PRO A 14 -13.47 0.37 -1.57
C PRO A 14 -13.64 -0.97 -0.86
N PHE A 15 -14.42 -0.99 0.23
CA PHE A 15 -14.53 -2.16 1.11
C PHE A 15 -14.90 -3.44 0.35
N TRP A 16 -15.72 -3.32 -0.70
CA TRP A 16 -16.18 -4.42 -1.54
C TRP A 16 -15.07 -5.11 -2.34
N THR A 17 -13.90 -4.47 -2.53
CA THR A 17 -12.81 -5.04 -3.33
C THR A 17 -12.09 -6.22 -2.66
N VAL A 18 -12.20 -6.35 -1.33
CA VAL A 18 -11.65 -7.49 -0.56
C VAL A 18 -12.78 -8.25 0.12
N TRP A 19 -13.65 -7.53 0.83
CA TRP A 19 -14.70 -8.14 1.64
C TRP A 19 -15.86 -8.67 0.81
N GLY A 20 -16.11 -8.11 -0.37
CA GLY A 20 -17.18 -8.56 -1.27
C GLY A 20 -16.97 -10.00 -1.76
N PRO A 21 -15.87 -10.30 -2.48
CA PRO A 21 -15.59 -11.66 -2.94
C PRO A 21 -15.38 -12.66 -1.79
N LEU A 22 -14.80 -12.23 -0.67
CA LEU A 22 -14.66 -13.08 0.52
C LEU A 22 -16.03 -13.47 1.09
N ALA A 23 -16.93 -12.50 1.30
CA ALA A 23 -18.27 -12.75 1.79
C ALA A 23 -19.06 -13.65 0.83
N LEU A 24 -18.94 -13.42 -0.48
CA LEU A 24 -19.58 -14.26 -1.49
C LEU A 24 -19.07 -15.70 -1.43
N GLY A 25 -17.75 -15.91 -1.35
CA GLY A 25 -17.16 -17.25 -1.23
C GLY A 25 -17.60 -17.98 0.06
N LEU A 26 -17.70 -17.26 1.18
CA LEU A 26 -18.22 -17.81 2.44
C LEU A 26 -19.70 -18.17 2.36
N LEU A 27 -20.53 -17.34 1.71
CA LEU A 27 -21.95 -17.63 1.50
C LEU A 27 -22.16 -18.86 0.62
N VAL A 28 -21.40 -18.98 -0.48
CA VAL A 28 -21.43 -20.15 -1.36
C VAL A 28 -20.95 -21.40 -0.61
N SER A 29 -19.87 -21.29 0.17
CA SER A 29 -19.38 -22.37 1.01
C SER A 29 -20.42 -22.82 2.05
N ALA A 30 -21.09 -21.88 2.71
CA ALA A 30 -22.15 -22.18 3.67
C ALA A 30 -23.34 -22.91 3.01
N TYR A 31 -23.75 -22.47 1.82
CA TYR A 31 -24.83 -23.10 1.06
C TYR A 31 -24.52 -24.56 0.72
N PHE A 32 -23.36 -24.84 0.13
CA PHE A 32 -22.95 -26.21 -0.21
C PHE A 32 -22.60 -27.04 1.03
N GLY A 33 -22.10 -26.41 2.10
CA GLY A 33 -21.82 -27.06 3.37
C GLY A 33 -23.09 -27.57 4.05
N VAL A 34 -24.15 -26.75 4.11
CA VAL A 34 -25.46 -27.17 4.62
C VAL A 34 -26.02 -28.32 3.78
N ARG A 35 -25.91 -28.23 2.44
CA ARG A 35 -26.34 -29.31 1.55
C ARG A 35 -25.57 -30.61 1.78
N THR A 36 -24.27 -30.52 2.05
CA THR A 36 -23.42 -31.69 2.39
C THR A 36 -23.85 -32.35 3.70
N ILE A 37 -24.23 -31.55 4.71
CA ILE A 37 -24.72 -32.05 6.01
C ILE A 37 -26.10 -32.72 5.87
N LEU A 38 -27.01 -32.10 5.10
CA LEU A 38 -28.38 -32.62 4.89
C LEU A 38 -28.45 -33.79 3.91
N GLY A 39 -27.50 -33.89 3.00
CA GLY A 39 -27.42 -34.91 1.96
C GLY A 39 -26.02 -34.99 1.40
N PHE A 40 -25.23 -35.92 1.92
CA PHE A 40 -23.83 -36.08 1.52
C PHE A 40 -23.74 -36.46 0.05
N THR A 41 -23.08 -35.59 -0.73
CA THR A 41 -22.62 -35.91 -2.09
C THR A 41 -21.19 -35.40 -2.25
N VAL A 42 -20.39 -36.12 -3.04
CA VAL A 42 -19.02 -35.71 -3.36
C VAL A 42 -18.99 -34.34 -4.03
N GLU A 43 -20.00 -34.04 -4.85
CA GLU A 43 -20.17 -32.75 -5.52
C GLU A 43 -20.33 -31.59 -4.52
N ASN A 44 -21.22 -31.71 -3.52
CA ASN A 44 -21.43 -30.66 -2.53
C ASN A 44 -20.17 -30.44 -1.67
N LEU A 45 -19.47 -31.51 -1.32
CA LEU A 45 -18.20 -31.43 -0.60
C LEU A 45 -17.13 -30.72 -1.44
N ALA A 46 -17.00 -31.09 -2.72
CA ALA A 46 -16.05 -30.47 -3.64
C ALA A 46 -16.33 -28.97 -3.82
N PHE A 47 -17.59 -28.57 -4.00
CA PHE A 47 -17.94 -27.15 -4.10
C PHE A 47 -17.71 -26.37 -2.81
N THR A 48 -17.94 -26.98 -1.64
CA THR A 48 -17.64 -26.36 -0.34
C THR A 48 -16.15 -26.08 -0.20
N ILE A 49 -15.29 -27.04 -0.53
CA ILE A 49 -13.84 -26.91 -0.48
C ILE A 49 -13.35 -25.87 -1.50
N LEU A 50 -13.85 -25.92 -2.73
CA LEU A 50 -13.50 -24.95 -3.77
C LEU A 50 -13.88 -23.52 -3.36
N ALA A 51 -15.07 -23.31 -2.81
CA ALA A 51 -15.53 -22.00 -2.37
C ALA A 51 -14.64 -21.45 -1.24
N LEU A 52 -14.21 -22.30 -0.29
CA LEU A 52 -13.25 -21.91 0.76
C LEU A 52 -11.88 -21.55 0.19
N LEU A 53 -11.37 -22.34 -0.76
CA LEU A 53 -10.09 -22.05 -1.42
C LEU A 53 -10.12 -20.71 -2.14
N VAL A 54 -11.16 -20.45 -2.94
CA VAL A 54 -11.32 -19.17 -3.64
C VAL A 54 -11.45 -18.01 -2.65
N ALA A 55 -12.26 -18.17 -1.60
CA ALA A 55 -12.43 -17.18 -0.54
C ALA A 55 -11.08 -16.84 0.12
N PHE A 56 -10.23 -17.84 0.34
CA PHE A 56 -8.90 -17.66 0.96
C PHE A 56 -7.87 -17.01 0.02
N LEU A 57 -7.95 -17.26 -1.29
CA LEU A 57 -7.00 -16.71 -2.27
C LEU A 57 -7.16 -15.20 -2.50
N VAL A 58 -8.39 -14.67 -2.40
CA VAL A 58 -8.69 -13.25 -2.62
C VAL A 58 -7.84 -12.31 -1.75
N PRO A 59 -7.84 -12.40 -0.40
CA PRO A 59 -7.01 -11.53 0.43
C PRO A 59 -5.52 -11.77 0.21
N GLN A 60 -5.13 -12.99 -0.15
CA GLN A 60 -3.73 -13.34 -0.34
C GLN A 60 -3.15 -12.69 -1.60
N SER A 61 -3.92 -12.58 -2.68
CA SER A 61 -3.53 -11.85 -3.90
C SER A 61 -3.11 -10.39 -3.61
N ARG A 62 -3.78 -9.72 -2.65
CA ARG A 62 -3.51 -8.32 -2.33
C ARG A 62 -2.29 -8.12 -1.42
N ARG A 63 -1.97 -9.09 -0.58
CA ARG A 63 -0.76 -9.05 0.25
C ARG A 63 0.52 -9.00 -0.59
N HIS A 64 0.50 -9.57 -1.80
CA HIS A 64 1.66 -9.56 -2.70
C HIS A 64 1.79 -8.28 -3.55
N ALA A 65 0.72 -7.51 -3.73
CA ALA A 65 0.76 -6.27 -4.51
C ALA A 65 1.46 -5.10 -3.78
N LEU A 66 1.24 -4.97 -2.46
CA LEU A 66 1.77 -3.86 -1.67
C LEU A 66 3.32 -3.82 -1.64
N PRO A 67 4.04 -4.94 -1.43
CA PRO A 67 5.50 -4.93 -1.44
C PRO A 67 6.10 -4.57 -2.80
N VAL A 68 5.44 -4.92 -3.91
CA VAL A 68 5.88 -4.54 -5.26
C VAL A 68 5.75 -3.03 -5.44
N GLN A 69 4.62 -2.45 -5.02
CA GLN A 69 4.43 -1.00 -5.07
C GLN A 69 5.48 -0.25 -4.23
N ASP A 70 5.76 -0.73 -3.01
CA ASP A 70 6.78 -0.10 -2.15
C ASP A 70 8.20 -0.19 -2.74
N ARG A 71 8.51 -1.26 -3.50
CA ARG A 71 9.78 -1.38 -4.24
C ARG A 71 9.89 -0.39 -5.39
N VAL A 72 8.80 -0.20 -6.13
CA VAL A 72 8.74 0.78 -7.24
C VAL A 72 8.88 2.20 -6.68
N ILE A 73 8.11 2.56 -5.65
CA ILE A 73 8.21 3.87 -5.00
C ILE A 73 9.63 4.13 -4.49
N ARG A 74 10.28 3.13 -3.87
CA ARG A 74 11.67 3.29 -3.42
C ARG A 74 12.61 3.62 -4.59
N LEU A 75 12.46 2.94 -5.72
CA LEU A 75 13.31 3.18 -6.89
C LEU A 75 13.05 4.56 -7.49
N GLU A 76 11.80 4.92 -7.70
CA GLU A 76 11.39 6.22 -8.25
C GLU A 76 11.87 7.37 -7.38
N GLU A 77 11.62 7.32 -6.06
CA GLU A 77 12.04 8.38 -5.15
C GLU A 77 13.56 8.44 -5.02
N ARG A 78 14.28 7.32 -5.03
CA ARG A 78 15.76 7.37 -5.04
C ARG A 78 16.31 8.01 -6.30
N LEU A 79 15.73 7.70 -7.47
CA LEU A 79 16.14 8.32 -8.72
C LEU A 79 15.83 9.82 -8.72
N ARG A 80 14.63 10.21 -8.27
CA ARG A 80 14.22 11.61 -8.11
C ARG A 80 15.16 12.36 -7.17
N LEU A 81 15.42 11.83 -5.97
CA LEU A 81 16.29 12.47 -5.00
C LEU A 81 17.73 12.61 -5.52
N LYS A 82 18.26 11.59 -6.18
CA LYS A 82 19.61 11.65 -6.79
C LYS A 82 19.69 12.69 -7.92
N ALA A 83 18.59 12.92 -8.64
CA ALA A 83 18.53 13.93 -9.70
C ALA A 83 18.38 15.35 -9.14
N LEU A 84 17.58 15.53 -8.08
CA LEU A 84 17.31 16.84 -7.48
C LEU A 84 18.40 17.31 -6.52
N LEU A 85 19.12 16.38 -5.88
CA LEU A 85 20.11 16.66 -4.84
C LEU A 85 21.50 16.15 -5.25
N PRO A 86 22.14 16.75 -6.27
CA PRO A 86 23.44 16.31 -6.76
C PRO A 86 24.56 16.44 -5.71
N ASP A 87 24.39 17.36 -4.75
CA ASP A 87 25.36 17.59 -3.66
C ASP A 87 25.27 16.54 -2.55
N VAL A 88 24.16 15.80 -2.48
CA VAL A 88 23.98 14.71 -1.50
C VAL A 88 24.54 13.42 -2.09
N PRO A 89 25.50 12.75 -1.44
CA PRO A 89 26.05 11.50 -1.95
C PRO A 89 24.97 10.45 -2.17
N ALA A 90 24.99 9.79 -3.34
CA ALA A 90 23.99 8.77 -3.69
C ALA A 90 23.88 7.64 -2.65
N SER A 91 24.99 7.31 -1.97
CA SER A 91 25.02 6.34 -0.87
C SER A 91 24.17 6.75 0.33
N ARG A 92 24.14 8.05 0.67
CA ARG A 92 23.32 8.59 1.76
C ARG A 92 21.83 8.51 1.43
N ILE A 93 21.46 8.77 0.18
CA ILE A 93 20.08 8.59 -0.28
C ILE A 93 19.66 7.11 -0.21
N ASP A 94 20.59 6.19 -0.49
CA ASP A 94 20.35 4.75 -0.40
C ASP A 94 20.21 4.23 1.04
N GLU A 95 20.66 4.98 2.05
CA GLU A 95 20.45 4.68 3.47
C GLU A 95 19.02 4.97 3.92
N ILE A 96 18.28 5.84 3.22
CA ILE A 96 16.92 6.24 3.62
C ILE A 96 15.98 5.01 3.57
N PRO A 97 15.34 4.65 4.70
CA PRO A 97 14.35 3.59 4.77
C PRO A 97 13.20 3.78 3.79
N THR A 98 12.73 2.66 3.21
CA THR A 98 11.61 2.65 2.25
C THR A 98 10.37 3.40 2.80
N LYS A 99 10.08 3.24 4.10
CA LYS A 99 8.96 3.94 4.75
C LYS A 99 9.12 5.46 4.69
N GLN A 100 10.32 5.98 4.95
CA GLN A 100 10.58 7.42 4.90
C GLN A 100 10.54 7.94 3.46
N LEU A 101 11.05 7.19 2.48
CA LEU A 101 10.89 7.52 1.05
C LEU A 101 9.42 7.61 0.64
N ILE A 102 8.58 6.68 1.09
CA ILE A 102 7.12 6.73 0.87
C ILE A 102 6.48 7.98 1.47
N ALA A 103 7.05 8.55 2.53
CA ALA A 103 6.57 9.82 3.10
C ALA A 103 7.10 11.03 2.29
N LEU A 104 8.38 11.02 1.93
CA LEU A 104 9.05 12.10 1.17
C LEU A 104 8.45 12.32 -0.22
N ARG A 105 7.84 11.31 -0.84
CA ARG A 105 7.17 11.47 -2.15
C ARG A 105 6.11 12.57 -2.18
N PHE A 106 5.52 12.90 -1.02
CA PHE A 106 4.49 13.92 -0.90
C PHE A 106 5.08 15.34 -0.81
N ALA A 107 6.39 15.49 -0.61
CA ALA A 107 7.07 16.78 -0.63
C ALA A 107 7.23 17.29 -2.07
N SER A 108 7.07 18.60 -2.28
CA SER A 108 7.40 19.23 -3.57
C SER A 108 8.90 19.19 -3.84
N ASP A 109 9.29 19.33 -5.11
CA ASP A 109 10.71 19.33 -5.50
C ASP A 109 11.49 20.50 -4.87
N GLY A 110 10.80 21.60 -4.52
CA GLY A 110 11.42 22.78 -3.91
C GLY A 110 11.79 22.62 -2.43
N GLU A 111 11.08 21.76 -1.68
CA GLU A 111 11.33 21.56 -0.24
C GLU A 111 11.91 20.18 0.12
N VAL A 112 11.94 19.24 -0.83
CA VAL A 112 12.38 17.85 -0.54
C VAL A 112 13.82 17.77 -0.06
N GLY A 113 14.70 18.70 -0.50
CA GLY A 113 16.09 18.78 -0.03
C GLY A 113 16.19 19.03 1.47
N GLU A 114 15.50 20.06 1.98
CA GLU A 114 15.44 20.41 3.41
C GLU A 114 14.94 19.20 4.24
N LEU A 115 13.91 18.51 3.73
CA LEU A 115 13.35 17.34 4.42
C LEU A 115 14.31 16.14 4.42
N VAL A 116 15.03 15.91 3.33
CA VAL A 116 16.03 14.83 3.24
C VAL A 116 17.18 15.06 4.21
N GLU A 117 17.68 16.29 4.33
CA GLU A 117 18.72 16.62 5.31
C GLU A 117 18.27 16.33 6.73
N ARG A 118 17.06 16.76 7.09
CA ARG A 118 16.46 16.50 8.42
C ARG A 118 16.23 15.01 8.69
N VAL A 119 15.84 14.24 7.66
CA VAL A 119 15.72 12.79 7.76
C VAL A 119 17.09 12.13 8.01
N LEU A 120 18.11 12.54 7.25
CA LEU A 120 19.47 12.01 7.37
C LEU A 120 20.19 12.43 8.66
N ALA A 121 19.81 13.58 9.22
CA ALA A 121 20.26 14.06 10.53
C ALA A 121 19.57 13.34 11.70
N GLY A 122 18.47 12.63 11.44
CA GLY A 122 17.69 11.93 12.46
C GLY A 122 16.62 12.78 13.14
N ASP A 123 16.35 14.00 12.65
CA ASP A 123 15.32 14.90 13.18
C ASP A 123 13.90 14.42 12.82
N LEU A 124 13.76 13.75 11.67
CA LEU A 124 12.50 13.20 11.18
C LEU A 124 12.62 11.68 11.07
N VAL A 125 12.08 10.98 12.06
CA VAL A 125 12.25 9.53 12.20
C VAL A 125 11.06 8.78 11.61
N THR A 126 9.84 9.28 11.82
CA THR A 126 8.62 8.57 11.43
C THR A 126 8.01 9.10 10.13
N GLN A 127 7.28 8.23 9.41
CA GLN A 127 6.51 8.66 8.22
C GLN A 127 5.52 9.78 8.54
N ARG A 128 5.00 9.78 9.78
CA ARG A 128 4.05 10.78 10.24
C ARG A 128 4.72 12.14 10.38
N GLU A 129 5.86 12.21 11.06
CA GLU A 129 6.64 13.44 11.21
C GLU A 129 7.01 14.04 9.86
N ILE A 130 7.53 13.21 8.94
CA ILE A 130 7.91 13.67 7.59
C ILE A 130 6.70 14.28 6.88
N LYS A 131 5.56 13.58 6.83
CA LYS A 131 4.35 14.10 6.15
C LYS A 131 3.78 15.35 6.83
N GLN A 132 3.95 15.51 8.14
CA GLN A 132 3.54 16.72 8.86
C GLN A 132 4.48 17.89 8.60
N ALA A 133 5.73 17.64 8.25
CA ALA A 133 6.72 18.65 7.92
C ALA A 133 6.61 19.19 6.48
N VAL A 134 5.91 18.48 5.59
CA VAL A 134 5.64 18.89 4.20
C VAL A 134 4.76 20.15 4.19
N ARG A 135 5.25 21.24 3.60
CA ARG A 135 4.51 22.51 3.46
C ARG A 135 3.78 22.55 2.12
N GLU A 136 4.43 22.07 1.05
CA GLU A 136 3.88 22.07 -0.30
C GLU A 136 3.67 20.64 -0.79
N TRP A 137 2.40 20.21 -0.75
CA TRP A 137 2.04 18.84 -1.06
C TRP A 137 2.03 18.55 -2.56
N ARG A 138 2.85 17.57 -2.96
CA ARG A 138 2.75 16.89 -4.25
C ARG A 138 1.65 15.83 -4.17
N PRO A 139 0.54 15.95 -4.92
CA PRO A 139 -0.52 14.96 -4.90
C PRO A 139 -0.06 13.64 -5.53
N ASP A 140 -0.33 12.52 -4.85
CA ASP A 140 -0.18 11.16 -5.36
C ASP A 140 -1.59 10.59 -5.62
N HIS A 141 -1.96 10.53 -6.90
CA HIS A 141 -3.26 10.00 -7.32
C HIS A 141 -3.21 8.53 -7.74
N GLU A 142 -2.02 7.97 -7.90
CA GLU A 142 -1.80 6.63 -8.44
C GLU A 142 -1.85 5.54 -7.38
N ARG A 143 -1.70 5.89 -6.09
CA ARG A 143 -1.90 4.96 -4.98
C ARG A 143 -3.37 4.85 -4.57
N VAL A 144 -3.87 3.61 -4.49
CA VAL A 144 -5.23 3.23 -4.05
C VAL A 144 -5.17 2.03 -3.11
#